data_AF-W9CAD3-F1
#
_entry.id   AF-W9CAD3-F1
#
_cell.length_a   1.000
_cell.length_b   1.000
_cell.length_c   1.000
_cell.angle_alpha   90.00
_cell.angle_beta   90.00
_cell.angle_gamma   90.00
#
_symmetry.space_group_name_H-M   'P 1'
#
loop_
_entity.id
_entity.type
_entity.pdbx_description
1 polymer ?
#
loop_
_entity_poly.entity_id
_entity_poly.type
_entity_poly.pdbx_seq_one_letter_code
_entity_poly.pdbx_strand_id
1 'polypeptide(L)' 'MTKGTASFGKRHNKTHTLCRRCDNWGEKAKRRKTTGTGRMRHMKEVPRRFKNGFQTGVPKGARGPANKTSE' A
#
# COMPACT_ATOMS: atom_id res chain seq x y z
N MET A 1 -5.78 -38.35 28.60
CA MET A 1 -5.66 -37.18 27.69
C MET A 1 -4.19 -37.01 27.29
N THR A 2 -3.82 -37.32 26.06
CA THR A 2 -2.44 -37.12 25.58
C THR A 2 -2.23 -35.67 25.19
N LYS A 3 -1.50 -34.92 26.01
CA LYS A 3 -1.06 -33.55 25.72
C LYS A 3 0.26 -33.59 24.94
N GLY A 4 0.64 -32.48 24.31
CA GLY A 4 1.92 -32.38 23.59
C GLY A 4 1.84 -32.90 22.14
N THR A 5 2.88 -33.56 21.66
CA THR A 5 3.10 -33.93 20.24
C THR A 5 1.90 -34.62 19.59
N ALA A 6 1.30 -35.59 20.27
CA ALA A 6 0.14 -36.34 19.79
C ALA A 6 -1.11 -35.46 19.51
N SER A 7 -1.21 -34.31 20.19
CA SER A 7 -2.32 -33.35 20.02
C SER A 7 -2.07 -32.32 18.90
N PHE A 8 -0.82 -32.05 18.53
CA PHE A 8 -0.48 -31.07 17.48
C PHE A 8 -0.77 -31.61 16.07
N GLY A 9 -0.60 -32.91 15.84
CA GLY A 9 -0.88 -33.56 14.55
C GLY A 9 -2.34 -33.52 14.10
N LYS A 10 -3.27 -33.18 15.00
CA LYS A 10 -4.72 -33.10 14.73
C LYS A 10 -5.21 -31.66 14.49
N ARG A 11 -4.31 -30.66 14.45
CA ARG A 11 -4.70 -29.26 14.29
C ARG A 11 -4.74 -28.87 12.80
N HIS A 12 -5.83 -29.21 12.12
CA HIS A 12 -6.05 -28.86 10.70
C HIS A 12 -6.95 -27.63 10.49
N ASN A 13 -7.67 -27.18 11.54
CA ASN A 13 -8.59 -26.06 11.44
C ASN A 13 -7.90 -24.74 11.84
N LYS A 14 -8.11 -23.67 11.04
CA LYS A 14 -7.60 -22.33 11.34
C LYS A 14 -8.69 -21.49 12.02
N THR A 15 -8.37 -20.94 13.19
CA THR A 15 -9.28 -20.10 13.99
C THR A 15 -9.18 -18.62 13.65
N HIS A 16 -8.02 -18.15 13.20
CA HIS A 16 -7.78 -16.76 12.86
C HIS A 16 -7.74 -16.53 11.35
N THR A 17 -8.39 -15.46 10.92
CA THR A 17 -8.36 -14.94 9.56
C THR A 17 -7.73 -13.55 9.53
N LEU A 18 -7.26 -13.14 8.36
CA LEU A 18 -6.64 -11.83 8.16
C LEU A 18 -7.64 -10.71 8.46
N CYS A 19 -7.43 -9.99 9.57
CA CYS A 19 -8.22 -8.82 9.91
C CYS A 19 -7.62 -7.56 9.29
N ARG A 20 -8.42 -6.85 8.47
CA ARG A 20 -8.00 -5.61 7.81
C ARG A 20 -8.15 -4.35 8.67
N ARG A 21 -8.90 -4.42 9.77
CA ARG A 21 -9.35 -3.25 10.56
C ARG A 21 -8.80 -3.21 11.98
N CYS A 22 -8.02 -4.22 12.38
CA CYS A 22 -7.75 -4.48 13.78
C CYS A 22 -6.63 -3.63 14.41
N ASP A 23 -6.11 -2.62 13.70
CA ASP A 23 -4.86 -1.97 14.08
C ASP A 23 -5.04 -0.63 14.81
N ASN A 24 -6.28 -0.23 15.12
CA ASN A 24 -6.57 1.11 15.64
C ASN A 24 -6.71 1.23 17.16
N TRP A 25 -6.60 0.14 17.92
CA TRP A 25 -6.75 0.19 19.39
C TRP A 25 -5.43 0.40 20.13
N GLY A 26 -4.29 0.08 19.50
CA GLY A 26 -2.97 0.22 20.11
C GLY A 26 -2.07 1.16 19.31
N GLU A 27 -1.36 2.06 19.99
CA GLU A 27 -0.46 3.03 19.37
C GLU A 27 0.64 2.36 18.51
N LYS A 28 1.22 1.26 19.01
CA LYS A 28 2.22 0.46 18.27
C LYS A 28 1.64 -0.18 17.00
N ALA A 29 0.37 -0.58 17.01
CA ALA A 29 -0.31 -1.16 15.85
C ALA A 29 -0.57 -0.08 14.79
N LYS A 30 -1.06 1.10 15.21
CA LYS A 30 -1.19 2.28 14.35
C LYS A 30 0.13 2.60 13.65
N ARG A 31 1.22 2.75 14.42
CA ARG A 31 2.56 3.08 13.89
C ARG A 31 3.07 2.12 12.80
N ARG A 32 2.70 0.84 12.86
CA ARG A 32 3.13 -0.17 11.87
C ARG A 32 2.43 -0.04 10.51
N LYS A 33 1.26 0.61 10.46
CA LYS A 33 0.41 0.66 9.25
C LYS A 33 -0.05 2.06 8.88
N THR A 34 0.58 3.11 9.41
CA THR A 34 0.27 4.50 9.04
C THR A 34 0.71 4.84 7.62
N THR A 35 0.17 5.94 7.08
CA THR A 35 0.62 6.56 5.84
C THR A 35 2.14 6.80 5.86
N GLY A 36 2.83 6.54 4.76
CA GLY A 36 4.30 6.66 4.70
C GLY A 36 5.07 5.35 4.89
N THR A 37 4.47 4.34 5.52
CA THR A 37 5.14 3.05 5.75
C THR A 37 5.21 2.15 4.51
N GLY A 38 4.36 2.42 3.50
CA GLY A 38 4.28 1.67 2.25
C GLY A 38 4.88 2.40 1.05
N ARG A 39 4.75 1.81 -0.15
CA ARG A 39 5.34 2.32 -1.40
C ARG A 39 4.85 3.72 -1.86
N MET A 40 3.78 4.26 -1.26
CA MET A 40 3.21 5.59 -1.57
C MET A 40 3.18 5.95 -3.07
N ARG A 41 2.67 5.08 -3.95
CA ARG A 41 2.75 5.27 -5.41
C ARG A 41 2.26 6.65 -5.87
N HIS A 42 1.14 7.12 -5.33
CA HIS A 42 0.58 8.43 -5.64
C HIS A 42 1.29 9.55 -4.88
N MET A 43 1.27 9.49 -3.55
CA MET A 43 1.74 10.58 -2.69
C MET A 43 3.24 10.86 -2.80
N LYS A 44 4.06 9.90 -3.25
CA LYS A 44 5.50 10.10 -3.47
C LYS A 44 5.79 11.12 -4.57
N GLU A 45 4.94 11.18 -5.59
CA GLU A 45 5.13 12.07 -6.75
C GLU A 45 4.50 13.44 -6.57
N VAL A 46 3.51 13.56 -5.67
CA VAL A 46 2.75 14.79 -5.44
C VAL A 46 3.66 15.98 -5.10
N PRO A 47 4.65 15.89 -4.19
CA PRO A 47 5.53 17.03 -3.89
C PRO A 47 6.33 17.51 -5.11
N ARG A 48 6.78 16.58 -5.96
CA ARG A 48 7.50 16.91 -7.21
C ARG A 48 6.57 17.56 -8.23
N ARG A 49 5.34 17.04 -8.38
CA ARG A 49 4.32 17.62 -9.28
C ARG A 49 3.89 19.02 -8.81
N PHE A 50 3.80 19.23 -7.50
CA PHE A 50 3.48 20.54 -6.91
C PHE A 50 4.54 21.58 -7.29
N LYS A 51 5.84 21.26 -7.13
CA LYS A 51 6.94 22.15 -7.56
C LYS A 51 6.90 22.45 -9.06
N ASN A 52 6.39 21.52 -9.86
CA ASN A 52 6.27 21.64 -11.30
C ASN A 52 4.90 22.20 -11.75
N GLY A 53 4.08 22.75 -10.83
CA GLY A 53 2.82 23.41 -11.17
C GLY A 53 1.73 22.48 -11.73
N PHE A 54 1.77 21.19 -11.39
CA PHE A 54 0.80 20.19 -11.85
C PHE A 54 0.60 20.12 -13.37
N GLN A 55 1.65 20.44 -14.15
CA GLN A 55 1.61 20.41 -15.61
C GLN A 55 1.08 19.07 -16.14
N THR A 56 0.19 19.17 -17.13
CA THR A 56 -0.39 18.05 -17.87
C THR A 56 0.02 18.14 -19.35
N GLY A 57 0.10 17.01 -20.04
CA GLY A 57 0.54 16.96 -21.43
C GLY A 57 2.06 16.93 -21.63
N VAL A 58 2.50 17.11 -22.87
CA VAL A 58 3.92 17.06 -23.26
C VAL A 58 4.59 18.41 -22.95
N PRO A 59 5.76 18.43 -22.29
CA PRO A 59 6.46 19.67 -22.02
C PRO A 59 6.89 20.37 -23.31
N LYS A 60 6.86 21.71 -23.29
CA LYS A 60 7.19 22.55 -24.45
C LYS A 60 8.64 22.27 -24.89
N GLY A 61 8.83 21.79 -26.12
CA GLY A 61 10.15 21.47 -26.69
C GLY A 61 10.63 20.02 -26.52
N ALA A 62 9.78 19.09 -26.08
CA ALA A 62 10.13 17.67 -26.00
C ALA A 62 10.37 17.05 -27.40
N ARG A 63 11.46 16.29 -27.55
CA ARG A 63 11.71 15.47 -28.75
C ARG A 63 10.99 14.13 -28.59
N GLY A 64 9.78 14.03 -29.12
CA GLY A 64 8.96 12.80 -29.14
C GLY A 64 7.66 12.99 -29.93
N PRO A 65 6.96 11.92 -30.33
CA PRO A 65 5.72 12.06 -31.10
C PRO A 65 4.67 12.77 -30.24
N ALA A 66 4.12 13.87 -30.78
CA ALA A 66 3.02 14.58 -30.17
C ALA A 66 1.78 13.65 -30.20
N ASN A 67 1.40 13.10 -29.05
CA ASN A 67 0.17 12.32 -28.95
C ASN A 67 -0.99 13.20 -29.40
N LYS A 68 -1.68 12.76 -30.46
CA LYS A 68 -2.92 13.37 -30.96
C LYS A 68 -3.93 13.33 -29.83
N THR A 69 -4.40 14.51 -29.41
CA THR A 69 -5.65 14.67 -28.69
C THR A 69 -6.75 13.96 -29.49
N SER A 70 -7.28 12.87 -28.93
CA SER A 70 -8.61 12.36 -29.28
C SER A 70 -9.50 12.68 -28.09
N GLU A 71 -10.72 13.14 -28.41
CA GLU A 71 -11.81 13.59 -27.53
C GLU A 71 -11.79 13.15 -26.06
#